data_AF-A0AA46KHR2-F1
#
_entry.id   AF-A0AA46KHR2-F1
#
_cell.length_a   1.000
_cell.length_b   1.000
_cell.length_c   1.000
_cell.angle_alpha   90.00
_cell.angle_beta   90.00
_cell.angle_gamma   90.00
#
_symmetry.space_group_name_H-M   'P 1'
#
loop_
_entity.id
_entity.type
_entity.pdbx_description
1 polymer ?
#
loop_
_entity_poly.entity_id
_entity_poly.type
_entity_poly.pdbx_seq_one_letter_code
_entity_poly.pdbx_strand_id
1 'polypeptide(L)' 'MSSTQTQAETRPINLALVGAPNCGKTATFNVLTGSKAKVANYSGVTVDKRSAILLGHA' A
#
# COMPACT_ATOMS: atom_id res chain seq x y z
N MET A 1 39.62 4.61 14.57
CA MET A 1 38.26 4.74 15.13
C MET A 1 37.43 5.56 14.15
N SER A 2 36.93 4.93 13.09
CA SER A 2 36.02 5.58 12.14
C SER A 2 34.61 5.11 12.48
N SER A 3 33.80 6.05 12.94
CA SER A 3 32.39 5.89 13.26
C SER A 3 31.61 5.40 12.04
N THR A 4 31.19 4.14 12.05
CA THR A 4 30.23 3.61 11.07
C THR A 4 28.87 4.22 11.38
N GLN A 5 28.54 5.34 10.73
CA GLN A 5 27.19 5.87 10.74
C GLN A 5 26.29 4.91 9.95
N THR A 6 25.42 4.18 10.64
CA THR A 6 24.36 3.37 10.03
C THR A 6 23.33 4.32 9.42
N GLN A 7 23.45 4.61 8.13
CA GLN A 7 22.39 5.25 7.36
C GLN A 7 21.25 4.23 7.20
N ALA A 8 20.14 4.44 7.90
CA ALA A 8 18.94 3.64 7.72
C ALA A 8 18.34 3.95 6.35
N GLU A 9 18.57 3.08 5.37
CA GLU A 9 17.98 3.23 4.04
C GLU A 9 16.44 3.17 4.13
N THR A 10 15.78 4.23 3.68
CA THR A 10 14.31 4.29 3.52
C THR A 10 13.88 3.39 2.36
N ARG A 11 13.68 2.12 2.66
CA ARG A 11 13.15 1.14 1.70
C ARG A 11 11.63 1.27 1.60
N PRO A 12 11.04 1.24 0.39
CA PRO A 12 9.59 1.29 0.24
C PRO A 12 8.96 0.06 0.89
N ILE A 13 8.00 0.29 1.78
CA ILE A 13 7.25 -0.78 2.47
C ILE A 13 6.00 -1.10 1.66
N ASN A 14 5.87 -2.37 1.26
CA ASN A 14 4.66 -2.86 0.62
C ASN A 14 3.69 -3.39 1.67
N LEU A 15 2.48 -2.84 1.72
CA LEU A 15 1.42 -3.23 2.64
C LEU A 15 0.25 -3.85 1.87
N ALA A 16 -0.33 -4.91 2.42
CA ALA A 16 -1.53 -5.56 1.89
C ALA A 16 -2.68 -5.43 2.88
N LEU A 17 -3.85 -5.02 2.38
CA LEU A 17 -5.08 -4.95 3.18
C LEU A 17 -5.97 -6.16 2.89
N VAL A 18 -6.13 -7.04 3.88
CA VAL A 18 -6.86 -8.31 3.76
C VAL A 18 -7.92 -8.40 4.86
N GLY A 19 -9.03 -9.09 4.58
CA GLY A 19 -10.11 -9.30 5.54
C GLY A 19 -11.40 -9.77 4.85
N ALA A 20 -12.37 -10.22 5.66
CA ALA A 20 -13.61 -10.79 5.17
C ALA A 20 -14.44 -9.81 4.30
N PRO A 21 -15.33 -10.31 3.43
CA PRO A 21 -16.21 -9.47 2.63
C PRO A 21 -16.96 -8.44 3.49
N ASN A 22 -17.14 -7.23 2.96
CA ASN A 22 -17.91 -6.15 3.62
C ASN A 22 -17.35 -5.60 4.95
N CYS A 23 -16.16 -6.02 5.42
CA CYS A 23 -15.53 -5.46 6.63
C CYS A 23 -14.93 -4.05 6.48
N GLY A 24 -15.36 -3.26 5.48
CA GLY A 24 -14.90 -1.88 5.33
C GLY A 24 -13.50 -1.68 4.73
N LYS A 25 -12.86 -2.74 4.21
CA LYS A 25 -11.51 -2.66 3.59
C LYS A 25 -11.37 -1.53 2.57
N THR A 26 -12.37 -1.38 1.70
CA THR A 26 -12.39 -0.32 0.68
C THR A 26 -12.41 1.08 1.32
N ALA A 27 -13.15 1.26 2.42
CA ALA A 27 -13.22 2.54 3.11
C ALA A 27 -11.86 2.90 3.74
N THR A 28 -11.24 1.96 4.46
CA THR A 28 -9.90 2.16 5.04
C THR A 28 -8.86 2.46 3.97
N PHE A 29 -8.86 1.68 2.88
CA PHE A 29 -7.96 1.90 1.75
C PHE A 29 -8.15 3.29 1.13
N ASN A 30 -9.38 3.76 0.95
CA ASN A 30 -9.65 5.08 0.38
C ASN A 30 -9.19 6.22 1.30
N VAL A 31 -9.37 6.10 2.62
CA VAL A 31 -8.88 7.08 3.59
C VAL A 31 -7.36 7.16 3.55
N LEU A 32 -6.67 6.01 3.56
CA LEU A 32 -5.20 5.95 3.56
C LEU A 32 -4.57 6.44 2.26
N THR A 33 -5.30 6.41 1.14
CA THR A 33 -4.77 6.70 -0.20
C THR A 33 -5.39 7.95 -0.83
N GLY A 34 -6.31 8.62 -0.12
CA GLY A 34 -7.07 9.77 -0.62
C GLY A 34 -7.92 9.46 -1.84
N SER A 35 -8.43 8.23 -1.94
CA SER A 35 -9.17 7.72 -3.09
C SER A 35 -8.41 7.73 -4.43
N LYS A 36 -7.08 7.91 -4.42
CA LYS A 36 -6.23 7.90 -5.62
C LYS A 36 -5.70 6.49 -5.91
N ALA A 37 -6.62 5.59 -6.22
CA ALA A 37 -6.31 4.19 -6.46
C ALA A 37 -6.13 3.87 -7.95
N LYS A 38 -5.12 3.06 -8.28
CA LYS A 38 -5.05 2.38 -9.57
C LYS A 38 -5.81 1.06 -9.47
N VAL A 39 -6.77 0.86 -10.36
CA VAL A 39 -7.54 -0.38 -10.51
C VAL A 39 -7.06 -1.12 -11.75
N ALA A 40 -6.78 -2.40 -11.60
CA ALA A 40 -6.41 -3.32 -12.68
C ALA A 40 -6.91 -4.72 -12.33
N ASN A 41 -6.83 -5.68 -13.26
CA ASN A 41 -7.09 -7.08 -12.93
C ASN A 41 -5.80 -7.79 -12.51
N TYR A 42 -5.93 -8.82 -11.67
CA TYR A 42 -4.84 -9.78 -11.48
C TYR A 42 -4.57 -10.55 -12.79
N SER A 43 -3.31 -10.93 -13.02
CA SER A 43 -2.92 -11.64 -14.25
C SER A 43 -3.72 -12.93 -14.41
N GLY A 44 -4.37 -13.10 -15.57
CA GLY A 44 -5.10 -14.33 -15.91
C GLY A 44 -6.44 -14.53 -15.20
N VAL A 45 -6.93 -13.57 -14.41
CA VAL A 45 -8.23 -13.67 -13.72
C VAL A 45 -9.02 -12.36 -13.78
N THR A 46 -10.33 -12.41 -13.58
CA THR A 46 -11.24 -11.25 -13.57
C THR A 46 -11.34 -10.56 -12.21
N VAL A 47 -10.44 -10.90 -11.27
CA VAL A 47 -10.44 -10.32 -9.92
C VAL A 47 -9.81 -8.93 -9.96
N ASP A 48 -10.52 -7.95 -9.43
CA ASP A 48 -10.03 -6.59 -9.24
C ASP A 48 -8.83 -6.53 -8.28
N LYS A 49 -7.80 -5.80 -8.71
CA LYS A 49 -6.62 -5.40 -7.94
C LYS A 49 -6.64 -3.89 -7.75
N ARG A 50 -6.56 -3.43 -6.50
CA ARG A 50 -6.44 -2.00 -6.14
C ARG A 50 -5.10 -1.74 -5.48
N SER A 51 -4.35 -0.77 -5.99
CA SER A 51 -3.04 -0.38 -5.46
C SER A 51 -2.87 1.13 -5.46
N ALA A 52 -2.24 1.68 -4.42
CA ALA A 52 -1.98 3.11 -4.28
C ALA A 52 -0.82 3.39 -3.32
N ILE A 53 -0.33 4.62 -3.34
CA ILE A 53 0.66 5.14 -2.37
C ILE A 53 -0.08 5.68 -1.14
N LEU A 54 0.48 5.45 0.04
CA LEU A 54 -0.04 5.98 1.30
C LEU A 54 0.13 7.51 1.36
N LEU A 55 -0.91 8.23 1.74
CA LEU A 55 -0.79 9.67 2.01
C LEU A 55 -0.07 9.91 3.34
N GLY A 56 0.87 10.86 3.37
CA GLY A 56 1.51 11.34 4.59
C GLY A 56 2.89 10.74 4.93
N HIS A 57 3.52 10.02 4.01
CA HIS A 57 4.88 9.47 4.19
C HIS A 57 5.85 9.93 3.09
N ALA A 58 5.72 11.19 2.67
CA ALA A 58 6.65 11.89 1.78
C ALA A 58 7.63 12.74 2.60
#